data_AF-A0A4Q3Y9F2-F1
#
_entry.id   AF-A0A4Q3Y9F2-F1
#
_cell.length_a   1.000
_cell.length_b   1.000
_cell.length_c   1.000
_cell.angle_alpha   90.00
_cell.angle_beta   90.00
_cell.angle_gamma   90.00
#
_symmetry.space_group_name_H-M   'P 1'
#
loop_
_entity.id
_entity.type
_entity.pdbx_description
1 polymer ?
#
loop_
_entity_poly.entity_id
_entity_poly.type
_entity_poly.pdbx_seq_one_letter_code
_entity_poly.pdbx_strand_id
1 'polypeptide(L)'
;MKPDFRARRSYAVTNPGQEPFNITLRGRNLWTMQQLIKAGRIGCTPIDNPAPRWSGYVHNLRELGVAIETLTEKHLGPFEGWHGRYVLLSKVEPINGSEGAV
;
A
#
# COMPACT_ATOMS: atom_id res chain seq x y z
N MET A 1 -12.95 -12.12 -0.46
CA MET A 1 -13.47 -11.04 -1.33
C MET A 1 -12.60 -10.99 -2.58
N LYS A 2 -13.15 -11.23 -3.79
CA LYS A 2 -12.38 -11.09 -5.03
C LYS A 2 -12.19 -9.59 -5.32
N PRO A 3 -10.98 -9.12 -5.65
CA PRO A 3 -10.78 -7.70 -5.94
C PRO A 3 -11.56 -7.32 -7.20
N ASP A 4 -12.42 -6.30 -7.08
CA ASP A 4 -13.03 -5.67 -8.25
C ASP A 4 -11.97 -4.79 -8.93
N PHE A 5 -11.48 -5.24 -10.07
CA PHE A 5 -10.45 -4.54 -10.83
C PHE A 5 -10.97 -3.27 -11.53
N ARG A 6 -12.29 -3.04 -11.57
CA ARG A 6 -12.89 -1.80 -12.09
C ARG A 6 -12.97 -0.70 -11.03
N ALA A 7 -12.88 -1.06 -9.75
CA ALA A 7 -12.95 -0.10 -8.66
C ALA A 7 -11.74 0.86 -8.69
N ARG A 8 -12.05 2.15 -8.62
CA ARG A 8 -11.09 3.24 -8.46
C ARG A 8 -11.39 3.93 -7.13
N ARG A 9 -10.35 4.19 -6.32
CA ARG A 9 -10.51 4.90 -5.04
C ARG A 9 -9.49 6.02 -4.93
N SER A 10 -9.95 7.16 -4.41
CA SER A 10 -9.11 8.31 -4.09
C SER A 10 -8.74 8.31 -2.62
N TYR A 11 -7.51 8.72 -2.33
CA TYR A 11 -6.98 8.84 -0.99
C TYR A 11 -6.29 10.19 -0.83
N ALA A 12 -6.48 10.80 0.35
CA ALA A 12 -5.64 11.87 0.85
C ALA A 12 -4.47 11.21 1.57
N VAL A 13 -3.25 11.55 1.15
CA VAL A 13 -1.99 11.01 1.67
C VAL A 13 -1.24 12.14 2.34
N THR A 14 -0.88 11.97 3.61
CA THR A 14 -0.05 12.92 4.36
C THR A 14 1.24 12.22 4.75
N ASN A 15 2.36 12.66 4.17
CA ASN A 15 3.67 12.21 4.59
C ASN A 15 4.11 12.94 5.86
N PRO A 16 5.00 12.36 6.69
CA PRO A 16 5.50 13.02 7.89
C PRO A 16 6.09 14.40 7.57
N GLY A 17 5.54 15.44 8.19
CA GLY A 17 6.01 16.83 8.04
C GLY A 17 5.71 17.49 6.69
N GLN A 18 4.84 16.92 5.86
CA GLN A 18 4.46 17.46 4.55
C GLN A 18 2.97 17.75 4.46
N GLU A 19 2.58 18.66 3.57
CA GLU A 19 1.18 18.90 3.25
C GLU A 19 0.52 17.68 2.58
N PRO A 20 -0.79 17.46 2.81
CA PRO A 20 -1.50 16.35 2.21
C PRO A 20 -1.64 16.51 0.68
N PHE A 21 -1.59 15.38 -0.02
CA PHE A 21 -1.83 15.31 -1.47
C PHE A 21 -2.78 14.17 -1.82
N ASN A 22 -3.46 14.29 -2.95
CA ASN A 22 -4.47 13.32 -3.38
C ASN A 22 -3.92 12.38 -4.44
N ILE A 23 -4.17 11.09 -4.27
CA ILE A 23 -3.89 10.08 -5.29
C ILE A 23 -5.14 9.29 -5.61
N THR A 24 -5.23 8.78 -6.84
CA THR A 24 -6.32 7.89 -7.23
C THR A 24 -5.77 6.58 -7.76
N LEU A 25 -6.11 5.48 -7.09
CA LEU A 25 -5.58 4.14 -7.35
C LEU A 25 -6.65 3.22 -7.93
N ARG A 26 -6.21 2.22 -8.71
CA ARG A 26 -7.04 1.12 -9.23
C ARG A 26 -6.26 -0.19 -9.26
N GLY A 27 -6.96 -1.30 -9.45
CA GLY A 27 -6.36 -2.62 -9.67
C GLY A 27 -5.36 -3.02 -8.58
N ARG A 28 -4.15 -3.46 -8.98
CA ARG A 28 -3.15 -4.00 -8.04
C ARG A 28 -2.51 -2.94 -7.15
N ASN A 29 -2.28 -1.72 -7.63
CA ASN A 29 -1.79 -0.62 -6.77
C ASN A 29 -2.83 -0.26 -5.69
N LEU A 30 -4.12 -0.26 -6.03
CA LEU A 30 -5.20 -0.07 -5.05
C LEU A 30 -5.21 -1.19 -4.01
N TRP A 31 -5.12 -2.44 -4.46
CA TRP A 31 -5.07 -3.59 -3.56
C TRP A 31 -3.86 -3.52 -2.61
N THR A 32 -2.66 -3.20 -3.13
CA THR A 32 -1.45 -3.05 -2.33
C THR A 32 -1.59 -1.94 -1.29
N MET A 33 -2.13 -0.77 -1.67
CA MET A 33 -2.41 0.31 -0.72
C MET A 33 -3.36 -0.14 0.39
N GLN A 34 -4.42 -0.88 0.06
CA GLN A 34 -5.35 -1.41 1.08
C GLN A 34 -4.70 -2.42 2.03
N GLN A 35 -3.82 -3.29 1.52
CA GLN A 35 -3.07 -4.21 2.39
C GLN A 35 -2.13 -3.45 3.33
N LEU A 36 -1.44 -2.42 2.83
CA LEU A 36 -0.56 -1.57 3.63
C LEU A 36 -1.35 -0.80 4.72
N ILE A 37 -2.50 -0.22 4.37
CA ILE A 37 -3.39 0.43 5.35
C ILE A 37 -3.84 -0.56 6.43
N LYS A 38 -4.25 -1.77 6.03
CA LYS A 38 -4.71 -2.82 6.96
C LYS A 38 -3.58 -3.29 7.88
N ALA A 39 -2.37 -3.43 7.36
CA ALA A 39 -1.20 -3.83 8.14
C ALA A 39 -0.71 -2.74 9.09
N GLY A 40 -0.95 -1.46 8.75
CA GLY A 40 -0.53 -0.32 9.56
C GLY A 40 0.98 -0.33 9.84
N ARG A 41 1.36 0.04 11.07
CA ARG A 41 2.77 0.10 11.49
C ARG A 41 3.45 -1.25 11.61
N ILE A 42 2.70 -2.36 11.69
CA ILE A 42 3.27 -3.71 11.68
C ILE A 42 3.85 -4.02 10.30
N GLY A 43 3.36 -3.36 9.25
CA GLY A 43 3.74 -3.63 7.88
C GLY A 43 3.32 -5.02 7.40
N CYS A 44 3.52 -5.28 6.12
CA CYS A 44 3.18 -6.56 5.52
C CYS A 44 4.37 -7.17 4.78
N THR A 45 4.50 -8.48 4.87
CA THR A 45 5.45 -9.24 4.06
C THR A 45 4.70 -9.91 2.89
N PRO A 46 5.39 -10.19 1.77
CA PRO A 46 4.83 -11.03 0.71
C PRO A 46 4.43 -12.44 1.17
N ILE A 47 4.92 -12.89 2.33
CA ILE A 47 4.58 -14.18 2.95
C ILE A 47 3.16 -14.12 3.55
N ASP A 48 2.83 -13.03 4.25
CA ASP A 48 1.53 -12.85 4.91
C ASP A 48 0.38 -12.69 3.90
N ASN A 49 0.66 -12.09 2.74
CA ASN A 49 -0.32 -11.80 1.70
C ASN A 49 0.27 -12.05 0.30
N PRO A 50 0.32 -13.30 -0.16
CA PRO A 50 0.99 -13.65 -1.41
C PRO A 50 0.32 -12.99 -2.62
N ALA A 51 1.11 -12.19 -3.34
CA ALA A 51 0.75 -11.63 -4.63
C ALA A 51 2.00 -11.51 -5.51
N PRO A 52 1.88 -11.71 -6.84
CA PRO A 52 3.01 -11.52 -7.74
C PRO A 52 3.48 -10.06 -7.72
N ARG A 53 4.80 -9.84 -7.56
CA ARG A 53 5.48 -8.54 -7.72
C ARG A 53 5.12 -7.43 -6.71
N TRP A 54 5.06 -7.76 -5.42
CA TRP A 54 4.92 -6.77 -4.34
C TRP A 54 5.85 -5.56 -4.46
N SER A 55 7.14 -5.81 -4.71
CA SER A 55 8.14 -4.75 -4.88
C SER A 55 7.79 -3.77 -6.00
N GLY A 56 7.22 -4.25 -7.11
CA GLY A 56 6.77 -3.41 -8.21
C GLY A 56 5.59 -2.52 -7.85
N TYR A 57 4.60 -3.04 -7.11
CA TYR A 57 3.46 -2.22 -6.68
C TYR A 57 3.85 -1.19 -5.61
N VAL A 58 4.74 -1.56 -4.70
CA VAL A 58 5.32 -0.63 -3.72
C VAL A 58 6.13 0.46 -4.43
N HIS A 59 6.92 0.10 -5.43
CA HIS A 59 7.65 1.06 -6.25
C HIS A 59 6.70 2.06 -6.92
N ASN A 60 5.63 1.59 -7.57
CA ASN A 60 4.63 2.48 -8.18
C ASN A 60 3.99 3.44 -7.15
N LEU A 61 3.70 2.96 -5.93
CA LEU A 61 3.12 3.82 -4.87
C LEU A 61 4.12 4.89 -4.40
N ARG A 62 5.42 4.57 -4.36
CA ARG A 62 6.48 5.53 -4.04
C ARG A 62 6.65 6.58 -5.13
N GLU A 63 6.52 6.21 -6.41
CA GLU A 63 6.51 7.18 -7.52
C GLU A 63 5.33 8.16 -7.43
N LEU A 64 4.21 7.72 -6.84
CA LEU A 64 3.07 8.58 -6.52
C LEU A 64 3.27 9.42 -5.25
N GLY A 65 4.44 9.35 -4.61
CA GLY A 65 4.80 10.14 -3.43
C GLY A 65 4.45 9.50 -2.09
N VAL A 66 3.91 8.27 -2.05
CA VAL A 66 3.56 7.61 -0.78
C VAL A 66 4.83 7.17 -0.05
N ALA A 67 5.00 7.63 1.19
CA ALA A 67 6.10 7.22 2.07
C ALA A 67 5.88 5.79 2.58
N ILE A 68 6.69 4.86 2.05
CA ILE A 68 6.71 3.45 2.42
C ILE A 68 8.15 3.05 2.72
N GLU A 69 8.39 2.50 3.90
CA GLU A 69 9.69 1.94 4.29
C GLU A 69 9.77 0.45 3.92
N THR A 70 10.99 -0.03 3.65
CA THR A 70 11.27 -1.47 3.50
C THR A 70 12.25 -1.89 4.58
N LEU A 71 11.76 -2.65 5.55
CA LEU A 71 12.59 -3.31 6.56
C LEU A 71 13.03 -4.66 6.01
N THR A 72 14.32 -5.00 6.17
CA THR A 72 14.82 -6.31 5.76
C THR A 72 14.69 -7.27 6.93
N GLU A 73 13.90 -8.33 6.75
CA GLU A 73 13.66 -9.35 7.77
C GLU A 73 14.27 -10.68 7.38
N LYS A 74 14.90 -11.35 8.34
CA LYS A 74 15.38 -12.72 8.17
C LYS A 74 14.21 -13.68 8.35
N HIS A 75 13.95 -14.52 7.36
CA HIS A 75 13.06 -15.66 7.46
C HIS A 75 13.85 -16.91 7.85
N LEU A 76 13.34 -17.68 8.81
CA LEU A 76 13.93 -18.94 9.28
C LEU A 76 13.15 -20.13 8.71
N GLY A 77 13.80 -21.29 8.60
CA GLY A 77 13.19 -22.54 8.12
C GLY A 77 14.02 -23.21 7.02
N PRO A 78 13.49 -24.26 6.37
CA PRO A 78 14.21 -25.01 5.33
C PRO A 78 14.63 -24.18 4.11
N PHE A 79 13.98 -23.04 3.91
CA PHE A 79 14.30 -22.05 2.88
C PHE A 79 14.61 -20.71 3.55
N GLU A 80 15.64 -20.71 4.40
CA GLU A 80 16.09 -19.48 5.07
C GLU A 80 16.55 -18.42 4.06
N GLY A 81 16.32 -17.16 4.38
CA GLY A 81 16.64 -16.06 3.49
C GLY A 81 16.17 -14.71 4.04
N TRP A 82 16.31 -13.68 3.22
CA TRP A 82 15.90 -12.32 3.56
C TRP A 82 14.72 -11.90 2.70
N HIS A 83 13.78 -11.18 3.30
CA HIS A 83 12.67 -10.58 2.57
C HIS A 83 12.35 -9.19 3.09
N GLY A 84 11.71 -8.38 2.25
CA GLY A 84 11.25 -7.05 2.63
C GLY A 84 9.90 -7.11 3.35
N ARG A 85 9.83 -6.48 4.53
CA ARG A 85 8.58 -6.03 5.15
C ARG A 85 8.34 -4.59 4.74
N TYR A 86 7.15 -4.32 4.20
CA TYR A 86 6.77 -2.97 3.77
C TYR A 86 5.92 -2.30 4.85
N VAL A 87 6.36 -1.14 5.31
CA VAL A 87 5.68 -0.37 6.36
C VAL A 87 5.18 0.95 5.77
N LEU A 88 3.89 1.22 5.92
CA LEU A 88 3.30 2.48 5.49
C LEU A 88 3.60 3.57 6.52
N LEU A 89 4.36 4.59 6.12
CA LEU A 89 4.69 5.74 6.97
C LEU A 89 3.68 6.89 6.78
N SER A 90 3.14 7.04 5.58
CA SER A 90 2.11 8.04 5.31
C SER A 90 0.84 7.76 6.10
N LYS A 91 0.21 8.83 6.60
CA LYS A 91 -1.21 8.78 6.96
C LYS A 91 -2.02 8.75 5.67
N VAL A 92 -2.97 7.81 5.54
CA VAL A 92 -3.78 7.63 4.33
C VAL A 92 -5.25 7.57 4.71
N GLU A 93 -6.05 8.46 4.14
CA GLU A 93 -7.48 8.58 4.42
C GLU A 93 -8.28 8.48 3.12
N PRO A 94 -9.34 7.66 3.06
CA PRO A 94 -10.18 7.60 1.86
C PRO A 94 -10.88 8.93 1.66
N ILE A 95 -10.85 9.44 0.43
CA ILE A 95 -11.66 10.59 0.04
C ILE A 95 -13.01 10.02 -0.36
N ASN A 96 -14.01 10.19 0.50
CA ASN A 96 -15.38 9.94 0.11
C ASN A 96 -15.76 11.00 -0.93
N GLY A 97 -15.82 10.61 -2.20
CA GLY A 97 -16.54 11.40 -3.16
C GLY A 97 -17.99 11.40 -2.74
N SER A 98 -18.53 12.56 -2.36
CA SER A 98 -19.94 12.81 -2.59
C SER A 98 -20.16 12.63 -4.09
N GLU A 99 -20.73 11.50 -4.51
CA GLU A 99 -21.36 11.41 -5.82
C GLU A 99 -22.34 12.58 -5.90
N GLY A 100 -22.12 13.47 -6.87
CA GLY A 100 -22.98 14.60 -7.10
C GLY A 100 -24.40 14.10 -7.37
N ALA A 101 -25.31 14.44 -6.46
CA ALA A 101 -26.71 14.58 -6.82
C ALA A 101 -26.83 15.83 -7.69
N VAL A 102 -27.03 15.64 -8.99
CA VAL A 102 -27.69 16.59 -9.89
C VAL A 102 -28.66 15.81 -10.77
#